data_AF-A0A7X9ILC4-F1
#
_entry.id   AF-A0A7X9ILC4-F1
#
_cell.length_a   1.000
_cell.length_b   1.000
_cell.length_c   1.000
_cell.angle_alpha   90.00
_cell.angle_beta   90.00
_cell.angle_gamma   90.00
#
_symmetry.space_group_name_H-M   'P 1'
#
loop_
_entity.id
_entity.type
_entity.pdbx_description
1 polymer ?
#
loop_
_entity_poly.entity_id
_entity_poly.type
_entity_poly.pdbx_seq_one_letter_code
_entity_poly.pdbx_strand_id
1 'polypeptide(L)'
;MSKAKNIKKKNTSGHMSTEGLIEHIKRSLPLEVEVLRPYRYQVSLPKGVFDFIVLDLSVPQNKEEALRNWRRSFQSAHNIAVYIHRASSMANLRKEIEDIAQGVELLSKKQISSIQWRIRHFYGDVPRLNDVVRTLSPPVGVPDLSSKPFIAIDEDGTDDREDVVYAKRLRNGDIKLYVGFIDVSWFIRPDTEVDLYAQRVGLTLYGSRHVISTIGPDIANGPGSFLLNEPRLAWVAEINVARNGEIRNIKEPKVYRAIIRAHQHLSPQKVNEMLNGAKTKTASLQALVDAAAALRAHRAKTRKVIEITGDGAAGVVLGECMIAGNYAIAKYLLTPRVRALGVHGIFKVHTPPSPEIKKDLVGKLSELKIQVKLGDFDDPLKFSGILDRLENLNT
;
A
#
# COMPACT_ATOMS: atom_id res chain seq x y z
N MET A 1 22.56 -41.41 -49.89
CA MET A 1 21.48 -42.40 -49.67
C MET A 1 21.05 -42.24 -48.21
N SER A 2 19.80 -41.98 -47.80
CA SER A 2 18.52 -42.41 -48.31
C SER A 2 17.41 -41.38 -47.97
N LYS A 3 16.70 -40.99 -49.02
CA LYS A 3 15.47 -40.21 -49.18
C LYS A 3 14.54 -40.05 -47.97
N ALA A 4 14.25 -38.79 -47.66
CA ALA A 4 13.01 -38.35 -47.04
C ALA A 4 11.82 -38.76 -47.93
N LYS A 5 10.94 -39.63 -47.41
CA LYS A 5 9.65 -39.92 -48.02
C LYS A 5 8.60 -38.98 -47.45
N ASN A 6 8.20 -38.03 -48.28
CA ASN A 6 6.93 -37.33 -48.21
C ASN A 6 5.79 -38.36 -48.13
N ILE A 7 5.12 -38.45 -46.98
CA ILE A 7 3.83 -39.12 -46.86
C ILE A 7 2.79 -38.04 -46.60
N LYS A 8 2.11 -37.63 -47.68
CA LYS A 8 0.85 -36.89 -47.61
C LYS A 8 -0.12 -37.73 -46.75
N LYS A 9 -0.38 -37.31 -45.52
CA LYS A 9 -1.52 -37.82 -44.75
C LYS A 9 -2.80 -37.24 -45.35
N LYS A 10 -3.62 -38.14 -45.89
CA LYS A 10 -5.00 -37.91 -46.29
C LYS A 10 -5.76 -37.21 -45.16
N ASN A 11 -6.41 -36.10 -45.49
CA ASN A 11 -7.48 -35.51 -44.70
C ASN A 11 -8.61 -36.54 -44.54
N THR A 12 -8.85 -36.96 -43.30
CA THR A 12 -10.09 -37.64 -42.90
C THR A 12 -10.59 -37.01 -41.60
N SER A 13 -11.82 -36.50 -41.67
CA SER A 13 -12.76 -36.13 -40.60
C SER A 13 -12.38 -35.04 -39.58
N GLY A 14 -12.91 -33.82 -39.82
CA GLY A 14 -13.76 -33.11 -38.84
C GLY A 14 -13.19 -32.58 -37.51
N HIS A 15 -11.90 -32.74 -37.20
CA HIS A 15 -11.37 -32.21 -35.94
C HIS A 15 -10.97 -30.74 -36.07
N MET A 16 -11.64 -29.87 -35.30
CA MET A 16 -11.25 -28.47 -35.13
C MET A 16 -9.80 -28.37 -34.65
N SER A 17 -9.05 -27.41 -35.21
CA SER A 17 -7.71 -27.06 -34.73
C SER A 17 -7.76 -26.65 -33.25
N THR A 18 -6.65 -26.77 -32.53
CA THR A 18 -6.55 -26.33 -31.13
C THR A 18 -6.96 -24.87 -30.96
N GLU A 19 -6.51 -24.00 -31.86
CA GLU A 19 -6.89 -22.58 -31.89
C GLU A 19 -8.39 -22.38 -32.14
N GLY A 20 -8.95 -23.09 -33.13
CA GLY A 20 -10.37 -23.02 -33.44
C GLY A 20 -11.27 -23.51 -32.30
N LEU A 21 -10.84 -24.56 -31.59
CA LEU A 21 -11.53 -25.08 -30.42
C LEU A 21 -11.52 -24.09 -29.26
N ILE A 22 -10.37 -23.46 -29.01
CA ILE A 22 -10.23 -22.44 -27.95
C ILE A 22 -11.11 -21.22 -28.24
N GLU A 23 -11.13 -20.74 -29.48
CA GLU A 23 -12.00 -19.62 -29.88
C GLU A 23 -13.49 -19.97 -29.71
N HIS A 24 -13.89 -21.20 -30.07
CA HIS A 24 -15.25 -21.65 -29.88
C HIS A 24 -15.63 -21.74 -28.38
N ILE A 25 -14.71 -22.19 -27.53
CA ILE A 25 -14.90 -22.21 -26.07
C ILE A 25 -15.12 -20.79 -25.54
N LYS A 26 -14.24 -19.85 -25.90
CA LYS A 26 -14.36 -18.45 -25.46
C LYS A 26 -15.70 -17.81 -25.85
N ARG A 27 -16.20 -18.11 -27.05
CA ARG A 27 -17.47 -17.57 -27.56
C ARG A 27 -18.72 -18.23 -26.97
N SER A 28 -18.61 -19.47 -26.50
CA SER A 28 -19.74 -20.25 -26.02
C SER A 28 -19.90 -20.26 -24.50
N LEU A 29 -18.87 -19.85 -23.76
CA LEU A 29 -18.91 -19.77 -22.30
C LEU A 29 -20.01 -18.82 -21.79
N PRO A 30 -20.52 -19.03 -20.57
CA PRO A 30 -21.40 -18.06 -19.93
C PRO A 30 -20.76 -16.68 -19.87
N LEU A 31 -21.58 -15.63 -20.04
CA LEU A 31 -21.14 -14.25 -19.88
C LEU A 31 -20.44 -14.05 -18.53
N GLU A 32 -19.33 -13.30 -18.52
CA GLU A 32 -18.44 -13.03 -17.36
C GLU A 32 -17.59 -14.21 -16.88
N VAL A 33 -17.65 -15.38 -17.54
CA VAL A 33 -16.69 -16.47 -17.30
C VAL A 33 -15.54 -16.34 -18.28
N GLU A 34 -14.32 -16.15 -17.75
CA GLU A 34 -13.14 -15.88 -18.56
C GLU A 34 -12.18 -17.06 -18.59
N VAL A 35 -11.66 -17.37 -19.78
CA VAL A 35 -10.60 -18.38 -19.96
C VAL A 35 -9.24 -17.75 -19.71
N LEU A 36 -8.58 -18.16 -18.63
CA LEU A 36 -7.26 -17.69 -18.26
C LEU A 36 -6.16 -18.48 -18.99
N ARG A 37 -6.27 -19.81 -18.98
CA ARG A 37 -5.35 -20.70 -19.70
C ARG A 37 -6.08 -21.93 -20.24
N PRO A 38 -6.01 -22.16 -21.56
CA PRO A 38 -6.47 -23.40 -22.17
C PRO A 38 -5.31 -24.32 -22.55
N TYR A 39 -5.39 -25.59 -22.18
CA TYR A 39 -4.46 -26.64 -22.61
C TYR A 39 -5.21 -27.82 -23.20
N ARG A 40 -5.00 -28.12 -24.48
CA ARG A 40 -5.55 -29.33 -25.12
C ARG A 40 -4.50 -30.43 -25.12
N TYR A 41 -4.93 -31.63 -24.78
CA TYR A 41 -4.12 -32.82 -24.75
C TYR A 41 -4.77 -33.90 -25.60
N GLN A 42 -3.95 -34.56 -26.42
CA GLN A 42 -4.36 -35.69 -27.23
C GLN A 42 -3.45 -36.86 -26.91
N VAL A 43 -4.01 -37.89 -26.26
CA VAL A 43 -3.28 -39.08 -25.85
C VAL A 43 -3.68 -40.23 -26.77
N SER A 44 -2.71 -40.79 -27.49
CA SER A 44 -2.95 -41.97 -28.32
C SER A 44 -3.06 -43.21 -27.44
N LEU A 45 -4.17 -43.93 -27.53
CA LEU A 45 -4.46 -45.17 -26.82
C LEU A 45 -4.58 -46.33 -27.83
N PRO A 46 -4.44 -47.60 -27.40
CA PRO A 46 -4.57 -48.75 -28.30
C PRO A 46 -5.90 -48.85 -29.05
N LYS A 47 -6.96 -48.22 -28.53
CA LYS A 47 -8.32 -48.24 -29.10
C LYS A 47 -8.80 -46.88 -29.65
N GLY A 48 -7.91 -45.88 -29.79
CA GLY A 48 -8.27 -44.56 -30.30
C GLY A 48 -7.47 -43.43 -29.68
N VAL A 49 -7.92 -42.18 -29.87
CA VAL A 49 -7.31 -40.99 -29.25
C VAL A 49 -8.22 -40.51 -28.12
N PHE A 50 -7.66 -40.31 -26.93
CA PHE A 50 -8.33 -39.60 -25.85
C PHE A 50 -7.98 -38.12 -25.94
N ASP A 51 -8.98 -37.30 -26.27
CA ASP A 51 -8.86 -35.85 -26.46
C ASP A 51 -9.53 -35.13 -25.29
N PHE A 52 -8.78 -34.30 -24.59
CA PHE A 52 -9.29 -33.53 -23.46
C PHE A 52 -8.67 -32.15 -23.39
N ILE A 53 -9.39 -31.23 -22.75
CA ILE A 53 -8.94 -29.87 -22.50
C ILE A 53 -8.97 -29.56 -21.01
N VAL A 54 -7.94 -28.88 -20.54
CA VAL A 54 -7.86 -28.29 -19.20
C VAL A 54 -8.04 -26.77 -19.35
N LEU A 55 -9.00 -26.22 -18.63
CA LEU A 55 -9.34 -24.80 -18.63
C LEU A 55 -9.13 -24.22 -17.23
N ASP A 56 -8.22 -23.27 -17.11
CA ASP A 56 -8.18 -22.35 -15.97
C ASP A 56 -9.21 -21.25 -16.23
N LEU A 57 -10.25 -21.16 -15.40
CA LEU A 57 -11.35 -20.19 -15.59
C LEU A 57 -11.48 -19.24 -14.39
N SER A 58 -11.66 -17.94 -14.64
CA SER A 58 -12.24 -17.03 -13.64
C SER A 58 -13.75 -17.17 -13.67
N VAL A 59 -14.36 -17.50 -12.53
CA VAL A 59 -15.78 -17.84 -12.44
C VAL A 59 -16.43 -17.01 -11.33
N PRO A 60 -17.32 -16.06 -11.67
CA PRO A 60 -18.15 -15.39 -10.66
C PRO A 60 -19.04 -16.39 -9.91
N GLN A 61 -19.26 -16.15 -8.62
CA GLN A 61 -19.99 -17.09 -7.74
C GLN A 61 -21.42 -17.39 -8.26
N ASN A 62 -22.09 -16.42 -8.87
CA ASN A 62 -23.43 -16.55 -9.46
C ASN A 62 -23.45 -17.28 -10.81
N LYS A 63 -22.30 -17.66 -11.40
CA LYS A 63 -22.21 -18.32 -12.72
C LYS A 63 -21.87 -19.81 -12.65
N GLU A 64 -21.72 -20.37 -11.45
CA GLU A 64 -21.34 -21.77 -11.23
C GLU A 64 -22.33 -22.79 -11.82
N GLU A 65 -23.62 -22.49 -11.79
CA GLU A 65 -24.63 -23.35 -12.40
C GLU A 65 -24.62 -23.26 -13.94
N ALA A 66 -24.53 -22.04 -14.47
CA ALA A 66 -24.43 -21.82 -15.91
C ALA A 66 -23.18 -22.50 -16.51
N LEU A 67 -22.03 -22.43 -15.80
CA LEU A 67 -20.79 -23.08 -16.22
C LEU A 67 -20.90 -24.61 -16.20
N ARG A 68 -21.56 -25.19 -15.19
CA ARG A 68 -21.81 -26.64 -15.12
C ARG A 68 -22.68 -27.11 -16.28
N ASN A 69 -23.71 -26.36 -16.63
CA ASN A 69 -24.60 -26.67 -17.75
C ASN A 69 -23.85 -26.55 -19.09
N TRP A 70 -23.12 -25.45 -19.29
CA TRP A 70 -22.26 -25.27 -20.47
C TRP A 70 -21.28 -26.43 -20.64
N ARG A 71 -20.56 -26.82 -19.59
CA ARG A 71 -19.57 -27.92 -19.64
C ARG A 71 -20.21 -29.23 -20.11
N ARG A 72 -21.38 -29.58 -19.60
CA ARG A 72 -22.10 -30.80 -20.01
C ARG A 72 -22.48 -30.74 -21.49
N SER A 73 -23.09 -29.65 -21.93
CA SER A 73 -23.50 -29.45 -23.33
C SER A 73 -22.31 -29.48 -24.28
N PHE A 74 -21.22 -28.80 -23.91
CA PHE A 74 -20.00 -28.74 -24.72
C PHE A 74 -19.33 -30.11 -24.87
N GLN A 75 -19.15 -30.85 -23.76
CA GLN A 75 -18.56 -32.20 -23.81
C GLN A 75 -19.40 -33.16 -24.67
N SER A 76 -20.72 -33.08 -24.59
CA SER A 76 -21.62 -33.91 -25.40
C SER A 76 -21.60 -33.54 -26.89
N ALA A 77 -21.53 -32.25 -27.23
CA ALA A 77 -21.56 -31.79 -28.61
C ALA A 77 -20.24 -32.06 -29.35
N HIS A 78 -19.11 -32.00 -28.65
CA HIS A 78 -17.78 -32.09 -29.26
C HIS A 78 -17.04 -33.40 -28.98
N ASN A 79 -17.57 -34.27 -28.11
CA ASN A 79 -16.94 -35.52 -27.69
C ASN A 79 -15.50 -35.33 -27.18
N ILE A 80 -15.28 -34.25 -26.42
CA ILE A 80 -13.99 -33.88 -25.79
C ILE A 80 -14.25 -33.75 -24.28
N ALA A 81 -13.39 -34.35 -23.45
CA ALA A 81 -13.48 -34.16 -22.01
C ALA A 81 -12.96 -32.77 -21.63
N VAL A 82 -13.68 -32.05 -20.78
CA VAL A 82 -13.32 -30.70 -20.30
C VAL A 82 -13.04 -30.79 -18.82
N TYR A 83 -11.83 -30.44 -18.39
CA TYR A 83 -11.44 -30.31 -16.99
C TYR A 83 -11.34 -28.82 -16.67
N ILE A 84 -11.98 -28.40 -15.58
CA ILE A 84 -12.03 -26.98 -15.19
C ILE A 84 -11.28 -26.82 -13.87
N HIS A 85 -10.25 -25.97 -13.90
CA HIS A 85 -9.61 -25.41 -12.73
C HIS A 85 -10.24 -24.04 -12.45
N ARG A 86 -10.85 -23.89 -11.27
CA ARG A 86 -11.41 -22.61 -10.85
C ARG A 86 -10.29 -21.72 -10.37
N ALA A 87 -10.09 -20.60 -11.04
CA ALA A 87 -9.36 -19.48 -10.50
C ALA A 87 -10.34 -18.67 -9.64
N SER A 88 -10.44 -19.02 -8.36
CA SER A 88 -11.14 -18.28 -7.29
C SER A 88 -10.50 -16.91 -6.99
N SER A 89 -9.98 -16.23 -8.02
CA SER A 89 -8.64 -15.67 -7.99
C SER A 89 -8.56 -14.18 -7.68
N MET A 90 -9.58 -13.38 -8.00
CA MET A 90 -9.59 -11.95 -7.67
C MET A 90 -9.80 -11.70 -6.18
N ALA A 91 -10.86 -12.28 -5.59
CA ALA A 91 -11.10 -12.17 -4.15
C ALA A 91 -9.97 -12.79 -3.34
N ASN A 92 -9.41 -13.92 -3.80
CA ASN A 92 -8.25 -14.55 -3.17
C ASN A 92 -6.97 -13.71 -3.34
N LEU A 93 -6.78 -13.04 -4.48
CA LEU A 93 -5.63 -12.13 -4.68
C LEU A 93 -5.74 -10.92 -3.76
N ARG A 94 -6.91 -10.30 -3.68
CA ARG A 94 -7.13 -9.17 -2.77
C ARG A 94 -6.87 -9.59 -1.32
N LYS A 95 -7.44 -10.71 -0.89
CA LYS A 95 -7.20 -11.24 0.46
C LYS A 95 -5.72 -11.55 0.71
N GLU A 96 -5.03 -12.14 -0.26
CA GLU A 96 -3.59 -12.40 -0.16
C GLU A 96 -2.76 -11.11 -0.06
N ILE A 97 -3.10 -10.08 -0.83
CA ILE A 97 -2.48 -8.74 -0.72
C ILE A 97 -2.75 -8.14 0.67
N GLU A 98 -3.98 -8.26 1.18
CA GLU A 98 -4.36 -7.80 2.52
C GLU A 98 -3.62 -8.56 3.63
N ASP A 99 -3.47 -9.88 3.51
CA ASP A 99 -2.72 -10.73 4.45
C ASP A 99 -1.23 -10.38 4.43
N ILE A 100 -0.65 -10.13 3.24
CA ILE A 100 0.74 -9.67 3.10
C ILE A 100 0.93 -8.30 3.75
N ALA A 101 -0.01 -7.38 3.57
CA ALA A 101 0.07 -6.04 4.15
C ALA A 101 -0.01 -6.03 5.69
N GLN A 102 -0.52 -7.10 6.29
CA GLN A 102 -0.49 -7.31 7.73
C GLN A 102 0.81 -7.96 8.21
N GLY A 103 1.57 -8.59 7.30
CA GLY A 103 2.88 -9.17 7.57
C GLY A 103 3.98 -8.11 7.69
N VAL A 104 5.05 -8.48 8.38
CA VAL A 104 6.24 -7.60 8.59
C VAL A 104 7.41 -8.03 7.69
N GLU A 105 7.27 -9.12 6.94
CA GLU A 105 8.34 -9.72 6.15
C GLU A 105 8.29 -9.29 4.68
N LEU A 106 9.48 -9.05 4.10
CA LEU A 106 9.62 -8.79 2.68
C LEU A 106 9.26 -10.02 1.85
N LEU A 107 8.56 -9.79 0.75
CA LEU A 107 8.23 -10.87 -0.19
C LEU A 107 9.47 -11.41 -0.90
N SER A 108 9.50 -12.73 -1.10
CA SER A 108 10.49 -13.36 -1.98
C SER A 108 10.25 -13.00 -3.44
N LYS A 109 11.30 -13.09 -4.27
CA LYS A 109 11.21 -12.86 -5.73
C LYS A 109 10.11 -13.72 -6.38
N LYS A 110 9.97 -14.98 -5.95
CA LYS A 110 8.95 -15.90 -6.50
C LYS A 110 7.53 -15.44 -6.15
N GLN A 111 7.31 -14.97 -4.92
CA GLN A 111 6.01 -14.41 -4.50
C GLN A 111 5.69 -13.16 -5.31
N ILE A 112 6.63 -12.22 -5.42
CA ILE A 112 6.42 -10.98 -6.18
C ILE A 112 6.10 -11.25 -7.64
N SER A 113 6.89 -12.10 -8.32
CA SER A 113 6.63 -12.43 -9.72
C SER A 113 5.27 -13.12 -9.93
N SER A 114 4.85 -13.98 -8.98
CA SER A 114 3.54 -14.62 -9.00
C SER A 114 2.40 -13.60 -8.83
N ILE A 115 2.51 -12.71 -7.83
CA ILE A 115 1.53 -11.66 -7.54
C ILE A 115 1.47 -10.66 -8.69
N GLN A 116 2.61 -10.21 -9.20
CA GLN A 116 2.69 -9.27 -10.31
C GLN A 116 2.08 -9.84 -11.59
N TRP A 117 2.29 -11.13 -11.89
CA TRP A 117 1.63 -11.79 -13.01
C TRP A 117 0.11 -11.80 -12.83
N ARG A 118 -0.38 -12.13 -11.62
CA ARG A 118 -1.82 -12.14 -11.32
C ARG A 118 -2.44 -10.74 -11.34
N ILE A 119 -1.76 -9.72 -10.81
CA ILE A 119 -2.19 -8.32 -10.89
C ILE A 119 -2.31 -7.91 -12.35
N ARG A 120 -1.29 -8.17 -13.18
CA ARG A 120 -1.36 -7.86 -14.61
C ARG A 120 -2.56 -8.54 -15.28
N HIS A 121 -2.79 -9.79 -14.90
CA HIS A 121 -3.83 -10.62 -15.49
C HIS A 121 -5.24 -10.22 -15.06
N PHE A 122 -5.45 -9.81 -13.81
CA PHE A 122 -6.78 -9.49 -13.26
C PHE A 122 -7.09 -8.00 -13.17
N TYR A 123 -6.07 -7.16 -12.97
CA TYR A 123 -6.22 -5.71 -12.71
C TYR A 123 -5.74 -4.84 -13.87
N GLY A 124 -5.16 -5.44 -14.91
CA GLY A 124 -4.61 -4.74 -16.08
C GLY A 124 -3.11 -4.45 -15.97
N ASP A 125 -2.54 -3.89 -17.03
CA ASP A 125 -1.13 -3.51 -17.05
C ASP A 125 -0.80 -2.46 -15.99
N VAL A 126 0.48 -2.46 -15.56
CA VAL A 126 0.99 -1.45 -14.62
C VAL A 126 0.91 -0.07 -15.28
N PRO A 127 0.31 0.94 -14.63
CA PRO A 127 0.24 2.29 -15.15
C PRO A 127 1.61 2.87 -15.50
N ARG A 128 1.65 3.68 -16.55
CA ARG A 128 2.84 4.37 -17.07
C ARG A 128 2.63 5.87 -17.04
N LEU A 129 3.73 6.62 -17.14
CA LEU A 129 3.68 8.09 -17.11
C LEU A 129 2.77 8.71 -18.19
N ASN A 130 2.57 8.06 -19.34
CA ASN A 130 1.66 8.56 -20.37
C ASN A 130 0.17 8.44 -20.00
N ASP A 131 -0.16 7.72 -18.93
CA ASP A 131 -1.53 7.47 -18.48
C ASP A 131 -2.04 8.53 -17.50
N VAL A 132 -1.18 9.46 -17.06
CA VAL A 132 -1.55 10.59 -16.18
C VAL A 132 -1.76 11.90 -16.94
N VAL A 133 -2.52 12.82 -16.34
CA VAL A 133 -2.80 14.14 -16.94
C VAL A 133 -1.49 14.93 -17.10
N ARG A 134 -1.16 15.31 -18.35
CA ARG A 134 0.12 15.96 -18.71
C ARG A 134 0.30 17.38 -18.15
N THR A 135 -0.78 18.09 -17.84
CA THR A 135 -0.68 19.49 -17.39
C THR A 135 -0.39 19.53 -15.89
N LEU A 136 0.89 19.56 -15.54
CA LEU A 136 1.40 19.65 -14.16
C LEU A 136 1.38 21.09 -13.58
N SER A 137 0.83 22.07 -14.29
CA SER A 137 0.74 23.44 -13.77
C SER A 137 -0.07 23.46 -12.47
N PRO A 138 0.48 24.00 -11.37
CA PRO A 138 -0.25 24.11 -10.12
C PRO A 138 -1.56 24.91 -10.28
N PRO A 139 -2.60 24.62 -9.47
CA PRO A 139 -3.79 25.46 -9.45
C PRO A 139 -3.45 26.92 -9.15
N VAL A 140 -4.21 27.84 -9.74
CA VAL A 140 -4.07 29.29 -9.47
C VAL A 140 -4.37 29.58 -7.99
N GLY A 141 -3.59 30.47 -7.38
CA GLY A 141 -3.79 30.92 -6.00
C GLY A 141 -3.24 29.97 -4.93
N VAL A 142 -2.51 28.92 -5.33
CA VAL A 142 -1.78 28.07 -4.38
C VAL A 142 -0.56 28.81 -3.83
N PRO A 143 -0.36 28.87 -2.50
CA PRO A 143 0.83 29.47 -1.90
C PRO A 143 2.12 28.80 -2.37
N ASP A 144 3.15 29.61 -2.63
CA ASP A 144 4.49 29.13 -2.90
C ASP A 144 5.34 29.14 -1.62
N LEU A 145 5.73 27.96 -1.17
CA LEU A 145 6.63 27.74 -0.03
C LEU A 145 7.96 27.11 -0.46
N SER A 146 8.28 27.10 -1.76
CA SER A 146 9.49 26.50 -2.34
C SER A 146 10.80 27.11 -1.85
N SER A 147 10.76 28.28 -1.20
CA SER A 147 11.92 28.89 -0.52
C SER A 147 12.20 28.33 0.87
N LYS A 148 11.26 27.59 1.47
CA LYS A 148 11.49 26.92 2.77
C LYS A 148 12.36 25.69 2.55
N PRO A 149 13.39 25.46 3.38
CA PRO A 149 14.33 24.35 3.21
C PRO A 149 13.73 23.02 3.69
N PHE A 150 12.71 22.53 2.99
CA PHE A 150 12.17 21.19 3.18
C PHE A 150 13.23 20.14 2.87
N ILE A 151 13.24 19.07 3.65
CA ILE A 151 14.12 17.91 3.47
C ILE A 151 13.29 16.63 3.40
N ALA A 152 13.73 15.68 2.57
CA ALA A 152 13.26 14.29 2.57
C ALA A 152 14.21 13.46 3.44
N ILE A 153 13.69 12.54 4.25
CA ILE A 153 14.47 11.64 5.09
C ILE A 153 14.08 10.21 4.75
N ASP A 154 14.89 9.56 3.93
CA ASP A 154 14.59 8.24 3.36
C ASP A 154 15.90 7.50 3.13
N GLU A 155 15.86 6.17 3.07
CA GLU A 155 17.04 5.35 2.77
C GLU A 155 17.74 5.78 1.47
N ASP A 156 19.06 5.58 1.43
CA ASP A 156 19.84 5.86 0.23
C ASP A 156 19.35 5.00 -0.95
N GLY A 157 19.06 5.65 -2.08
CA GLY A 157 18.47 4.98 -3.26
C GLY A 157 16.94 4.94 -3.28
N THR A 158 16.24 5.58 -2.33
CA THR A 158 14.78 5.75 -2.37
C THR A 158 14.38 6.78 -3.41
N ASP A 159 13.65 6.33 -4.44
CA ASP A 159 13.21 7.19 -5.54
C ASP A 159 11.79 7.74 -5.33
N ASP A 160 10.92 7.05 -4.58
CA ASP A 160 9.51 7.35 -4.29
C ASP A 160 9.33 8.14 -2.97
N ARG A 161 9.92 9.34 -2.91
CA ARG A 161 9.88 10.20 -1.73
C ARG A 161 8.55 10.96 -1.66
N GLU A 162 7.61 10.44 -0.86
CA GLU A 162 6.23 10.94 -0.79
C GLU A 162 6.02 12.06 0.25
N ASP A 163 6.97 12.25 1.15
CA ASP A 163 6.91 13.25 2.21
C ASP A 163 8.20 14.07 2.38
N VAL A 164 8.02 15.28 2.93
CA VAL A 164 9.11 16.18 3.30
C VAL A 164 8.77 16.95 4.56
N VAL A 165 9.80 17.31 5.33
CA VAL A 165 9.64 18.02 6.60
C VAL A 165 10.49 19.29 6.64
N TYR A 166 9.97 20.32 7.32
CA TYR A 166 10.68 21.55 7.63
C TYR A 166 10.22 22.07 8.99
N ALA A 167 11.13 22.56 9.82
CA ALA A 167 10.75 23.23 11.07
C ALA A 167 11.54 24.50 11.30
N LYS A 168 10.93 25.42 12.06
CA LYS A 168 11.63 26.60 12.59
C LYS A 168 11.14 26.96 13.97
N ARG A 169 12.06 27.42 14.80
CA ARG A 169 11.74 27.99 16.11
C ARG A 169 11.10 29.37 15.95
N LEU A 170 10.05 29.63 16.70
CA LEU A 170 9.35 30.91 16.77
C LEU A 170 9.94 31.76 17.91
N ARG A 171 9.67 33.08 17.89
CA ARG A 171 10.18 34.03 18.90
C ARG A 171 9.71 33.70 20.33
N ASN A 172 8.51 33.14 20.47
CA ASN A 172 7.96 32.70 21.75
C ASN A 172 8.56 31.36 22.24
N GLY A 173 9.45 30.75 21.46
CA GLY A 173 10.11 29.47 21.75
C GLY A 173 9.31 28.23 21.34
N ASP A 174 8.08 28.38 20.85
CA ASP A 174 7.36 27.30 20.17
C ASP A 174 8.06 26.94 18.85
N ILE A 175 7.71 25.81 18.26
CA ILE A 175 8.23 25.37 16.97
C ILE A 175 7.09 25.35 15.95
N LYS A 176 7.34 25.91 14.78
CA LYS A 176 6.46 25.75 13.62
C LYS A 176 7.02 24.64 12.75
N LEU A 177 6.31 23.53 12.70
CA LEU A 177 6.57 22.35 11.90
C LEU A 177 5.69 22.38 10.64
N TYR A 178 6.27 22.02 9.50
CA TYR A 178 5.59 21.81 8.23
C TYR A 178 5.86 20.37 7.81
N VAL A 179 4.79 19.64 7.52
CA VAL A 179 4.85 18.30 6.93
C VAL A 179 4.18 18.38 5.57
N GLY A 180 4.94 18.15 4.52
CA GLY A 180 4.47 18.14 3.14
C GLY A 180 4.27 16.71 2.67
N PHE A 181 3.10 16.42 2.09
CA PHE A 181 2.77 15.17 1.43
C PHE A 181 2.51 15.46 -0.03
N ILE A 182 3.11 14.70 -0.94
CA ILE A 182 2.96 14.97 -2.37
C ILE A 182 1.50 14.79 -2.82
N ASP A 183 1.01 15.71 -3.66
CA ASP A 183 -0.38 15.69 -4.09
C ASP A 183 -0.59 14.83 -5.35
N VAL A 184 -0.56 13.51 -5.18
CA VAL A 184 -0.80 12.55 -6.28
C VAL A 184 -2.20 12.71 -6.91
N SER A 185 -3.19 13.18 -6.14
CA SER A 185 -4.56 13.41 -6.61
C SER A 185 -4.66 14.53 -7.66
N TRP A 186 -3.59 15.33 -7.82
CA TRP A 186 -3.55 16.37 -8.82
C TRP A 186 -3.45 15.81 -10.25
N PHE A 187 -2.63 14.78 -10.44
CA PHE A 187 -2.37 14.18 -11.75
C PHE A 187 -3.01 12.79 -11.93
N ILE A 188 -3.48 12.16 -10.85
CA ILE A 188 -4.34 10.96 -10.87
C ILE A 188 -5.75 11.40 -10.48
N ARG A 189 -6.66 11.42 -11.47
CA ARG A 189 -8.06 11.84 -11.25
C ARG A 189 -8.97 10.63 -11.00
N PRO A 190 -10.07 10.81 -10.24
CA PRO A 190 -11.04 9.75 -10.04
C PRO A 190 -11.49 9.14 -11.37
N ASP A 191 -11.74 7.83 -11.36
CA ASP A 191 -12.24 7.03 -12.48
C ASP A 191 -11.29 6.93 -13.69
N THR A 192 -10.04 7.38 -13.56
CA THR A 192 -8.98 7.12 -14.54
C THR A 192 -8.43 5.70 -14.40
N GLU A 193 -7.80 5.16 -15.44
CA GLU A 193 -7.18 3.82 -15.39
C GLU A 193 -6.17 3.68 -14.23
N VAL A 194 -5.40 4.73 -13.96
CA VAL A 194 -4.44 4.75 -12.85
C VAL A 194 -5.16 4.70 -11.49
N ASP A 195 -6.24 5.46 -11.33
CA ASP A 195 -7.05 5.45 -10.11
C ASP A 195 -7.71 4.08 -9.89
N LEU A 196 -8.36 3.53 -10.92
CA LEU A 196 -8.99 2.22 -10.86
C LEU A 196 -7.97 1.10 -10.56
N TYR A 197 -6.77 1.16 -11.14
CA TYR A 197 -5.68 0.24 -10.81
C TYR A 197 -5.24 0.41 -9.34
N ALA A 198 -5.03 1.64 -8.88
CA ALA A 198 -4.62 1.93 -7.51
C ALA A 198 -5.65 1.44 -6.48
N GLN A 199 -6.94 1.59 -6.75
CA GLN A 199 -8.03 1.06 -5.91
C GLN A 199 -8.03 -0.47 -5.85
N ARG A 200 -7.66 -1.16 -6.94
CA ARG A 200 -7.59 -2.63 -7.00
C ARG A 200 -6.36 -3.19 -6.28
N VAL A 201 -5.21 -2.53 -6.42
CA VAL A 201 -3.95 -2.94 -5.77
C VAL A 201 -3.91 -2.54 -4.30
N GLY A 202 -4.42 -1.35 -3.96
CA GLY A 202 -4.63 -0.87 -2.59
C GLY A 202 -3.39 -0.40 -1.84
N LEU A 203 -2.24 -1.07 -1.99
CA LEU A 203 -0.98 -0.73 -1.32
C LEU A 203 0.26 -1.17 -2.13
N THR A 204 1.39 -0.50 -1.91
CA THR A 204 2.64 -0.84 -2.59
C THR A 204 3.23 -2.07 -1.91
N LEU A 205 3.51 -3.13 -2.68
CA LEU A 205 4.09 -4.36 -2.15
C LEU A 205 5.60 -4.33 -2.35
N TYR A 206 6.33 -4.31 -1.24
CA TYR A 206 7.78 -4.35 -1.21
C TYR A 206 8.27 -5.79 -1.05
N GLY A 207 9.26 -6.16 -1.86
CA GLY A 207 10.08 -7.31 -1.52
C GLY A 207 11.53 -7.07 -1.92
N SER A 208 12.38 -8.07 -1.70
CA SER A 208 13.83 -7.84 -1.53
C SER A 208 14.55 -7.13 -2.69
N ARG A 209 13.99 -7.16 -3.91
CA ARG A 209 14.55 -6.49 -5.11
C ARG A 209 13.49 -6.00 -6.11
N HIS A 210 12.22 -6.10 -5.77
CA HIS A 210 11.12 -5.75 -6.68
C HIS A 210 10.02 -5.09 -5.89
N VAL A 211 9.35 -4.13 -6.54
CA VAL A 211 8.24 -3.38 -5.97
C VAL A 211 7.06 -3.51 -6.91
N ILE A 212 5.88 -3.77 -6.35
CA ILE A 212 4.61 -3.61 -7.06
C ILE A 212 4.01 -2.30 -6.58
N SER A 213 4.21 -1.24 -7.36
CA SER A 213 3.70 0.10 -7.05
C SER A 213 2.18 0.18 -7.23
N THR A 214 1.52 0.92 -6.34
CA THR A 214 0.08 1.26 -6.42
C THR A 214 -0.27 2.10 -7.63
N ILE A 215 0.65 2.91 -8.12
CA ILE A 215 0.41 3.87 -9.21
C ILE A 215 1.38 3.68 -10.38
N GLY A 216 2.22 2.64 -10.33
CA GLY A 216 3.26 2.38 -11.31
C GLY A 216 4.59 3.10 -10.99
N PRO A 217 5.74 2.46 -11.23
CA PRO A 217 7.05 2.97 -10.81
C PRO A 217 7.43 4.30 -11.47
N ASP A 218 7.11 4.49 -12.75
CA ASP A 218 7.44 5.74 -13.46
C ASP A 218 6.68 6.94 -12.89
N ILE A 219 5.47 6.71 -12.40
CA ILE A 219 4.64 7.74 -11.78
C ILE A 219 5.11 7.98 -10.35
N ALA A 220 5.30 6.93 -9.55
CA ALA A 220 5.76 7.02 -8.17
C ALA A 220 7.14 7.70 -8.06
N ASN A 221 8.10 7.31 -8.89
CA ASN A 221 9.48 7.80 -8.83
C ASN A 221 9.65 9.15 -9.55
N GLY A 222 8.68 9.55 -10.38
CA GLY A 222 8.72 10.80 -11.14
C GLY A 222 7.83 11.89 -10.53
N PRO A 223 6.63 12.15 -11.10
CA PRO A 223 5.72 13.18 -10.58
C PRO A 223 5.15 12.87 -9.18
N GLY A 224 5.13 11.61 -8.78
CA GLY A 224 4.76 11.10 -7.45
C GLY A 224 5.86 11.17 -6.40
N SER A 225 7.03 11.74 -6.74
CA SER A 225 8.14 11.91 -5.81
C SER A 225 8.60 13.36 -5.69
N PHE A 226 9.05 13.73 -4.50
CA PHE A 226 9.77 14.97 -4.25
C PHE A 226 11.18 14.91 -4.81
N LEU A 227 11.34 15.07 -6.12
CA LEU A 227 12.67 15.20 -6.74
C LEU A 227 13.43 16.42 -6.20
N LEU A 228 14.75 16.26 -6.02
CA LEU A 228 15.58 17.30 -5.43
C LEU A 228 15.57 18.56 -6.28
N ASN A 229 15.37 19.69 -5.59
CA ASN A 229 15.33 21.03 -6.16
C ASN A 229 14.23 21.26 -7.20
N GLU A 230 13.25 20.35 -7.32
CA GLU A 230 12.10 20.54 -8.19
C GLU A 230 10.86 20.96 -7.39
N PRO A 231 10.16 22.02 -7.81
CA PRO A 231 8.87 22.36 -7.24
C PRO A 231 7.84 21.24 -7.45
N ARG A 232 7.08 20.95 -6.41
CA ARG A 232 5.99 19.97 -6.41
C ARG A 232 4.78 20.53 -5.69
N LEU A 233 3.59 20.19 -6.19
CA LEU A 233 2.35 20.45 -5.47
C LEU A 233 2.22 19.44 -4.33
N ALA A 234 1.94 19.94 -3.14
CA ALA A 234 1.84 19.14 -1.93
C ALA A 234 0.68 19.59 -1.05
N TRP A 235 0.11 18.66 -0.30
CA TRP A 235 -0.65 18.97 0.90
C TRP A 235 0.31 19.26 2.04
N VAL A 236 0.19 20.43 2.66
CA VAL A 236 1.02 20.86 3.78
C VAL A 236 0.19 20.94 5.05
N ALA A 237 0.60 20.21 6.07
CA ALA A 237 0.14 20.39 7.44
C ALA A 237 1.09 21.36 8.17
N GLU A 238 0.59 22.55 8.50
CA GLU A 238 1.32 23.54 9.32
C GLU A 238 0.92 23.39 10.80
N ILE A 239 1.89 23.07 11.65
CA ILE A 239 1.70 22.63 13.03
C ILE A 239 2.50 23.52 13.97
N ASN A 240 1.82 24.10 14.97
CA ASN A 240 2.47 24.88 16.03
C ASN A 240 2.67 24.01 17.27
N VAL A 241 3.89 23.48 17.44
CA VAL A 241 4.29 22.65 18.57
C VAL A 241 4.74 23.53 19.73
N ALA A 242 4.02 23.48 20.84
CA ALA A 242 4.38 24.16 22.07
C ALA A 242 5.58 23.46 22.75
N ARG A 243 6.25 24.17 23.66
CA ARG A 243 7.40 23.62 24.41
C ARG A 243 7.08 22.35 25.22
N ASN A 244 5.83 22.17 25.61
CA ASN A 244 5.34 20.99 26.32
C ASN A 244 4.87 19.86 25.38
N GLY A 245 5.06 20.02 24.07
CA GLY A 245 4.67 19.11 23.00
C GLY A 245 3.20 19.17 22.57
N GLU A 246 2.40 20.07 23.14
CA GLU A 246 1.01 20.27 22.70
C GLU A 246 0.96 20.92 21.31
N ILE A 247 0.06 20.46 20.44
CA ILE A 247 -0.21 21.09 19.15
C ILE A 247 -1.26 22.19 19.34
N ARG A 248 -0.83 23.47 19.31
CA ARG A 248 -1.70 24.60 19.65
C ARG A 248 -2.87 24.80 18.69
N ASN A 249 -2.64 24.60 17.40
CA ASN A 249 -3.64 24.82 16.35
C ASN A 249 -4.44 23.56 16.01
N ILE A 250 -4.52 22.57 16.91
CA ILE A 250 -5.20 21.30 16.60
C ILE A 250 -6.73 21.43 16.53
N LYS A 251 -7.31 22.45 17.17
CA LYS A 251 -8.75 22.75 17.09
C LYS A 251 -9.13 23.39 15.76
N GLU A 252 -8.20 24.11 15.14
CA GLU A 252 -8.32 24.72 13.82
C GLU A 252 -7.10 24.39 12.96
N PRO A 253 -6.98 23.13 12.51
CA PRO A 253 -5.79 22.68 11.78
C PRO A 253 -5.59 23.44 10.49
N LYS A 254 -4.32 23.78 10.21
CA LYS A 254 -3.93 24.42 8.95
C LYS A 254 -3.40 23.36 7.99
N VAL A 255 -4.30 22.85 7.16
CA VAL A 255 -3.97 21.91 6.07
C VAL A 255 -4.39 22.55 4.76
N TYR A 256 -3.44 22.69 3.83
CA TYR A 256 -3.67 23.38 2.56
C TYR A 256 -2.71 22.88 1.48
N ARG A 257 -3.10 23.05 0.22
CA ARG A 257 -2.19 22.83 -0.92
C ARG A 257 -1.16 23.94 -0.99
N ALA A 258 0.09 23.60 -1.29
CA ALA A 258 1.18 24.53 -1.54
C ALA A 258 2.15 23.98 -2.58
N ILE A 259 2.87 24.87 -3.26
CA ILE A 259 4.06 24.49 -4.04
C ILE A 259 5.23 24.46 -3.06
N ILE A 260 5.91 23.32 -2.96
CA ILE A 260 7.07 23.13 -2.09
C ILE A 260 8.22 22.51 -2.88
N ARG A 261 9.43 22.47 -2.30
CA ARG A 261 10.62 21.93 -2.94
C ARG A 261 11.50 21.23 -1.92
N ALA A 262 11.85 19.96 -2.19
CA ALA A 262 12.87 19.27 -1.41
C ALA A 262 14.25 19.84 -1.74
N HIS A 263 14.93 20.41 -0.75
CA HIS A 263 16.27 20.99 -0.93
C HIS A 263 17.37 19.97 -0.65
N GLN A 264 17.08 18.96 0.17
CA GLN A 264 18.00 17.90 0.53
C GLN A 264 17.25 16.59 0.69
N HIS A 265 17.94 15.49 0.38
CA HIS A 265 17.57 14.13 0.74
C HIS A 265 18.67 13.64 1.66
N LEU A 266 18.30 13.17 2.85
CA LEU A 266 19.22 12.70 3.88
C LEU A 266 18.82 11.28 4.27
N SER A 267 19.76 10.33 4.24
CA SER A 267 19.50 9.03 4.83
C SER A 267 19.38 9.11 6.35
N PRO A 268 18.65 8.17 7.00
CA PRO A 268 18.59 8.12 8.45
C PRO A 268 19.97 8.05 9.10
N GLN A 269 20.90 7.31 8.50
CA GLN A 269 22.31 7.31 8.91
C GLN A 269 22.89 8.72 8.88
N LYS A 270 22.69 9.47 7.78
CA LYS A 270 23.23 10.83 7.66
C LYS A 270 22.67 11.78 8.70
N VAL A 271 21.36 11.69 8.95
CA VAL A 271 20.72 12.46 10.02
C VAL A 271 21.34 12.12 11.37
N ASN A 272 21.50 10.84 11.71
CA ASN A 272 22.12 10.43 12.97
C ASN A 272 23.57 10.95 13.12
N GLU A 273 24.38 10.89 12.06
CA GLU A 273 25.73 11.49 12.04
C GLU A 273 25.68 13.00 12.32
N MET A 274 24.76 13.72 11.68
CA MET A 274 24.57 15.15 11.90
C MET A 274 24.09 15.45 13.33
N LEU A 275 23.29 14.57 13.92
CA LEU A 275 22.81 14.70 15.30
C LEU A 275 23.91 14.45 16.34
N ASN A 276 24.87 13.59 16.04
CA ASN A 276 26.02 13.33 16.91
C ASN A 276 27.12 14.40 16.77
N GLY A 277 27.24 15.03 15.60
CA GLY A 277 28.22 16.10 15.34
C GLY A 277 27.75 17.50 15.76
N ALA A 278 28.63 18.30 16.36
CA ALA A 278 28.31 19.67 16.77
C ALA A 278 28.35 20.71 15.62
N LYS A 279 29.02 20.42 14.49
CA LYS A 279 29.32 21.39 13.42
C LYS A 279 28.43 21.30 12.17
N THR A 280 27.53 20.33 12.09
CA THR A 280 26.77 20.02 10.85
C THR A 280 25.26 20.20 10.98
N LYS A 281 24.75 20.59 12.15
CA LYS A 281 23.30 20.77 12.37
C LYS A 281 22.80 22.10 11.80
N THR A 282 21.87 22.03 10.85
CA THR A 282 21.12 23.21 10.43
C THR A 282 20.12 23.62 11.51
N ALA A 283 19.74 24.90 11.56
CA ALA A 283 18.73 25.38 12.50
C ALA A 283 17.36 24.68 12.29
N SER A 284 17.05 24.28 11.06
CA SER A 284 15.83 23.53 10.73
C SER A 284 15.89 22.11 11.29
N LEU A 285 17.01 21.39 11.09
CA LEU A 285 17.17 20.04 11.61
C LEU A 285 17.10 20.02 13.14
N GLN A 286 17.74 20.98 13.82
CA GLN A 286 17.62 21.09 15.27
C GLN A 286 16.17 21.36 15.71
N ALA A 287 15.43 22.22 14.99
CA ALA A 287 14.02 22.46 15.28
C ALA A 287 13.14 21.20 15.06
N LEU A 288 13.46 20.34 14.08
CA LEU A 288 12.77 19.07 13.87
C LEU A 288 13.01 18.11 15.05
N VAL A 289 14.26 17.99 15.51
CA VAL A 289 14.63 17.18 16.68
C VAL A 289 13.90 17.65 17.93
N ASP A 290 13.92 18.96 18.19
CA ASP A 290 13.29 19.54 19.38
C ASP A 290 11.76 19.37 19.32
N ALA A 291 11.16 19.48 18.13
CA ALA A 291 9.72 19.22 17.94
C ALA A 291 9.38 17.75 18.18
N ALA A 292 10.15 16.82 17.60
CA ALA A 292 9.95 15.40 17.78
C ALA A 292 10.09 14.98 19.26
N ALA A 293 11.11 15.48 19.95
CA ALA A 293 11.29 15.23 21.38
C ALA A 293 10.11 15.74 22.22
N ALA A 294 9.63 16.97 21.95
CA ALA A 294 8.48 17.53 22.65
C ALA A 294 7.19 16.74 22.37
N LEU A 295 6.91 16.41 21.10
CA LEU A 295 5.75 15.62 20.68
C LEU A 295 5.77 14.22 21.31
N ARG A 296 6.92 13.53 21.27
CA ARG A 296 7.10 12.22 21.89
C ARG A 296 6.87 12.26 23.39
N ALA A 297 7.48 13.22 24.08
CA ALA A 297 7.30 13.41 25.52
C ALA A 297 5.84 13.72 25.90
N HIS A 298 5.14 14.50 25.08
CA HIS A 298 3.71 14.77 25.27
C HIS A 298 2.86 13.51 25.07
N ARG A 299 3.12 12.74 24.00
CA ARG A 299 2.42 11.48 23.72
C ARG A 299 2.62 10.45 24.82
N ALA A 300 3.84 10.34 25.34
CA ALA A 300 4.18 9.43 26.44
C ALA A 300 3.37 9.69 27.73
N LYS A 301 2.84 10.90 27.93
CA LYS A 301 1.94 11.22 29.07
C LYS A 301 0.57 10.56 28.97
N THR A 302 0.15 10.15 27.77
CA THR A 302 -1.21 9.68 27.51
C THR A 302 -1.27 8.27 26.90
N ARG A 303 -0.14 7.72 26.44
CA ARG A 303 -0.04 6.41 25.76
C ARG A 303 1.37 5.83 25.92
N LYS A 304 1.51 4.49 25.93
CA LYS A 304 2.83 3.86 25.76
C LYS A 304 3.37 4.20 24.37
N VAL A 305 4.62 4.62 24.32
CA VAL A 305 5.36 4.74 23.06
C VAL A 305 6.23 3.48 22.97
N ILE A 306 5.85 2.57 22.08
CA ILE A 306 6.64 1.36 21.80
C ILE A 306 7.63 1.73 20.70
N GLU A 307 8.92 1.54 20.99
CA GLU A 307 9.98 1.71 20.01
C GLU A 307 10.20 0.36 19.33
N ILE A 308 9.83 0.29 18.06
CA ILE A 308 10.29 -0.80 17.20
C ILE A 308 11.71 -0.41 16.80
N THR A 309 12.68 -1.24 17.13
CA THR A 309 14.10 -1.01 16.79
C THR A 309 14.24 -0.61 15.31
N GLY A 310 14.90 0.51 15.03
CA GLY A 310 15.17 0.99 13.67
C GLY A 310 15.63 2.45 13.68
N ASP A 311 16.49 2.82 12.72
CA ASP A 311 16.93 4.17 12.31
C ASP A 311 17.40 5.18 13.37
N GLY A 312 17.46 4.81 14.65
CA GLY A 312 17.89 5.67 15.74
C GLY A 312 17.07 6.95 15.87
N ALA A 313 17.75 8.06 16.19
CA ALA A 313 17.11 9.35 16.39
C ALA A 313 16.42 9.88 15.11
N ALA A 314 16.96 9.56 13.94
CA ALA A 314 16.37 9.94 12.65
C ALA A 314 14.96 9.35 12.47
N GLY A 315 14.79 8.06 12.78
CA GLY A 315 13.50 7.38 12.72
C GLY A 315 12.47 8.01 13.68
N VAL A 316 12.90 8.39 14.88
CA VAL A 316 12.04 9.14 15.83
C VAL A 316 11.64 10.50 15.28
N VAL A 317 12.58 11.25 14.69
CA VAL A 317 12.30 12.58 14.13
C VAL A 317 11.25 12.49 13.02
N LEU A 318 11.47 11.62 12.04
CA LEU A 318 10.53 11.44 10.94
C LEU A 318 9.18 10.90 11.43
N GLY A 319 9.20 9.87 12.28
CA GLY A 319 7.99 9.24 12.82
C GLY A 319 7.10 10.21 13.59
N GLU A 320 7.66 11.06 14.46
CA GLU A 320 6.86 12.06 15.19
C GLU A 320 6.33 13.16 14.27
N CYS A 321 7.09 13.56 13.23
CA CYS A 321 6.60 14.49 12.23
C CYS A 321 5.40 13.90 11.46
N MET A 322 5.51 12.65 10.99
CA MET A 322 4.42 11.97 10.28
C MET A 322 3.18 11.77 11.15
N ILE A 323 3.36 11.39 12.42
CA ILE A 323 2.24 11.24 13.36
C ILE A 323 1.55 12.59 13.59
N ALA A 324 2.30 13.68 13.78
CA ALA A 324 1.73 15.01 13.96
C ALA A 324 1.01 15.50 12.69
N GLY A 325 1.60 15.28 11.52
CA GLY A 325 1.01 15.58 10.21
C GLY A 325 -0.33 14.86 10.00
N ASN A 326 -0.33 13.54 10.17
CA ASN A 326 -1.52 12.71 10.03
C ASN A 326 -2.59 13.05 11.07
N TYR A 327 -2.20 13.39 12.30
CA TYR A 327 -3.15 13.84 13.32
C TYR A 327 -3.80 15.19 12.96
N ALA A 328 -3.03 16.13 12.44
CA ALA A 328 -3.55 17.42 11.96
C ALA A 328 -4.51 17.23 10.77
N ILE A 329 -4.17 16.36 9.81
CA ILE A 329 -5.05 16.01 8.67
C ILE A 329 -6.34 15.35 9.15
N ALA A 330 -6.26 14.37 10.05
CA ALA A 330 -7.44 13.73 10.61
C ALA A 330 -8.38 14.74 11.29
N LYS A 331 -7.82 15.70 12.05
CA LYS A 331 -8.61 16.78 12.67
C LYS A 331 -9.16 17.76 11.64
N TYR A 332 -8.41 18.08 10.60
CA TYR A 332 -8.86 18.94 9.49
C TYR A 332 -10.10 18.34 8.80
N LEU A 333 -10.06 17.06 8.47
CA LEU A 333 -11.18 16.33 7.84
C LEU A 333 -12.43 16.26 8.73
N LEU A 334 -12.26 16.39 10.05
CA LEU A 334 -13.35 16.44 11.02
C LEU A 334 -13.92 17.85 11.25
N THR A 335 -13.33 18.89 10.67
CA THR A 335 -13.84 20.27 10.83
C THR A 335 -15.24 20.40 10.19
N PRO A 336 -16.14 21.23 10.76
CA PRO A 336 -17.46 21.46 10.17
C PRO A 336 -17.39 21.92 8.71
N ARG A 337 -16.40 22.77 8.38
CA ARG A 337 -16.17 23.26 7.02
C ARG A 337 -15.91 22.13 6.02
N VAL A 338 -15.05 21.18 6.36
CA VAL A 338 -14.71 20.07 5.46
C VAL A 338 -15.84 19.05 5.42
N ARG A 339 -16.47 18.74 6.56
CA ARG A 339 -17.63 17.85 6.64
C ARG A 339 -18.82 18.37 5.83
N ALA A 340 -19.04 19.69 5.80
CA ALA A 340 -20.10 20.32 5.01
C ALA A 340 -19.92 20.13 3.49
N LEU A 341 -18.72 19.79 3.01
CA LEU A 341 -18.47 19.45 1.61
C LEU A 341 -18.87 18.01 1.25
N GLY A 342 -19.40 17.24 2.20
CA GLY A 342 -19.72 15.81 1.99
C GLY A 342 -18.48 14.92 1.90
N VAL A 343 -17.30 15.44 2.28
CA VAL A 343 -16.05 14.67 2.26
C VAL A 343 -16.00 13.74 3.46
N HIS A 344 -15.97 12.44 3.19
CA HIS A 344 -15.76 11.39 4.18
C HIS A 344 -14.30 10.93 4.10
N GLY A 345 -13.51 11.24 5.13
CA GLY A 345 -12.12 10.79 5.23
C GLY A 345 -12.01 9.30 5.59
N ILE A 346 -10.93 8.66 5.14
CA ILE A 346 -10.53 7.32 5.60
C ILE A 346 -9.68 7.50 6.86
N PHE A 347 -10.10 6.88 7.96
CA PHE A 347 -9.39 6.96 9.24
C PHE A 347 -8.69 5.64 9.55
N LYS A 348 -7.42 5.71 9.96
CA LYS A 348 -6.73 4.58 10.57
C LYS A 348 -7.25 4.41 12.00
N VAL A 349 -8.18 3.49 12.19
CA VAL A 349 -8.79 3.18 13.49
C VAL A 349 -8.14 1.93 14.05
N HIS A 350 -7.70 1.99 15.31
CA HIS A 350 -7.26 0.83 16.05
C HIS A 350 -8.34 0.49 17.09
N THR A 351 -9.04 -0.61 16.88
CA THR A 351 -10.08 -1.06 17.82
C THR A 351 -9.44 -1.68 19.07
N PRO A 352 -10.06 -1.51 20.26
CA PRO A 352 -9.65 -2.26 21.45
C PRO A 352 -9.74 -3.79 21.22
N PRO A 353 -8.96 -4.60 21.95
CA PRO A 353 -9.07 -6.06 21.88
C PRO A 353 -10.49 -6.55 22.21
N SER A 354 -10.91 -7.67 21.63
CA SER A 354 -12.24 -8.24 21.91
C SER A 354 -12.37 -8.68 23.38
N PRO A 355 -13.59 -8.74 23.94
CA PRO A 355 -13.80 -9.22 25.30
C PRO A 355 -13.21 -10.61 25.57
N GLU A 356 -13.23 -11.50 24.57
CA GLU A 356 -12.66 -12.85 24.63
C GLU A 356 -11.14 -12.80 24.76
N ILE A 357 -10.47 -12.01 23.91
CA ILE A 357 -9.01 -11.81 23.96
C ILE A 357 -8.61 -11.21 25.32
N LYS A 358 -9.37 -10.22 25.81
CA LYS A 358 -9.11 -9.62 27.13
C LYS A 358 -9.23 -10.65 28.25
N LYS A 359 -10.25 -11.51 28.24
CA LYS A 359 -10.44 -12.56 29.27
C LYS A 359 -9.29 -13.57 29.27
N ASP A 360 -8.87 -14.03 28.10
CA ASP A 360 -7.71 -14.92 27.96
C ASP A 360 -6.44 -14.26 28.53
N LEU A 361 -6.20 -12.99 28.19
CA LEU A 361 -5.04 -12.25 28.67
C LEU A 361 -5.06 -12.03 30.19
N VAL A 362 -6.23 -11.77 30.79
CA VAL A 362 -6.38 -11.71 32.27
C VAL A 362 -5.96 -13.03 32.91
N GLY A 363 -6.41 -14.16 32.36
CA GLY A 363 -6.06 -15.49 32.87
C GLY A 363 -4.54 -15.71 32.87
N LYS A 364 -3.90 -15.48 31.73
CA LYS A 364 -2.44 -15.60 31.57
C LYS A 364 -1.65 -14.66 32.48
N LEU A 365 -2.10 -13.41 32.63
CA LEU A 365 -1.45 -12.45 33.53
C LEU A 365 -1.59 -12.85 35.00
N SER A 366 -2.72 -13.45 35.39
CA SER A 366 -2.92 -13.94 36.75
C SER A 366 -1.97 -15.09 37.10
N GLU A 367 -1.64 -15.97 36.14
CA GLU A 367 -0.63 -17.02 36.32
C GLU A 367 0.76 -16.43 36.62
N LEU A 368 1.07 -15.28 36.01
CA LEU A 368 2.27 -14.48 36.27
C LEU A 368 2.17 -13.59 37.53
N LYS A 369 1.12 -13.77 38.35
CA LYS A 369 0.81 -12.94 39.53
C LYS A 369 0.58 -11.45 39.23
N ILE A 370 0.27 -11.10 37.98
CA ILE A 370 -0.11 -9.75 37.56
C ILE A 370 -1.64 -9.64 37.57
N GLN A 371 -2.19 -8.96 38.58
CA GLN A 371 -3.63 -8.71 38.67
C GLN A 371 -4.04 -7.51 37.81
N VAL A 372 -5.07 -7.71 36.97
CA VAL A 372 -5.62 -6.75 36.01
C VAL A 372 -7.13 -6.93 35.85
N LYS A 373 -7.84 -5.87 35.46
CA LYS A 373 -9.27 -5.89 35.14
C LYS A 373 -9.49 -5.80 33.64
N LEU A 374 -10.64 -6.29 33.14
CA LEU A 374 -11.00 -6.19 31.71
C LEU A 374 -10.97 -4.74 31.18
N GLY A 375 -11.42 -3.78 31.98
CA GLY A 375 -11.41 -2.36 31.60
C GLY A 375 -10.02 -1.73 31.56
N ASP A 376 -8.98 -2.40 32.08
CA ASP A 376 -7.61 -1.87 32.04
C ASP A 376 -7.01 -1.96 30.62
N PHE A 377 -7.54 -2.83 29.76
CA PHE A 377 -7.15 -2.96 28.35
C PHE A 377 -7.77 -1.90 27.43
N ASP A 378 -8.77 -1.16 27.92
CA ASP A 378 -9.42 -0.06 27.19
C ASP A 378 -8.73 1.29 27.41
N ASP A 379 -7.89 1.38 28.44
CA ASP A 379 -7.12 2.57 28.78
C ASP A 379 -5.65 2.36 28.34
N PRO A 380 -5.14 3.15 27.37
CA PRO A 380 -3.77 3.00 26.89
C PRO A 380 -2.68 3.15 27.95
N LEU A 381 -2.90 3.94 29.01
CA LEU A 381 -1.93 4.11 30.09
C LEU A 381 -1.95 2.92 31.04
N LYS A 382 -3.13 2.41 31.38
CA LYS A 382 -3.22 1.20 32.18
C LYS A 382 -2.66 0.00 31.44
N PHE A 383 -2.94 -0.11 30.15
CA PHE A 383 -2.34 -1.13 29.29
C PHE A 383 -0.81 -0.99 29.22
N SER A 384 -0.28 0.24 29.13
CA SER A 384 1.16 0.52 29.25
C SER A 384 1.75 -0.06 30.53
N GLY A 385 1.16 0.25 31.68
CA GLY A 385 1.66 -0.22 32.97
C GLY A 385 1.55 -1.75 33.16
N ILE A 386 0.74 -2.44 32.36
CA ILE A 386 0.77 -3.92 32.29
C ILE A 386 2.02 -4.37 31.55
N LEU A 387 2.35 -3.76 30.42
CA LEU A 387 3.54 -4.10 29.64
C LEU A 387 4.83 -3.82 30.43
N ASP A 388 4.90 -2.71 31.17
CA ASP A 388 6.08 -2.39 31.98
C ASP A 388 6.29 -3.42 33.11
N ARG A 389 5.19 -3.91 33.72
CA ARG A 389 5.26 -5.00 34.71
C ARG A 389 5.76 -6.30 34.09
N LEU A 390 5.36 -6.60 32.86
CA LEU A 390 5.83 -7.79 32.13
C LEU A 390 7.32 -7.69 31.77
N GLU A 391 7.78 -6.54 31.29
CA GLU A 391 9.19 -6.30 30.97
C GLU A 391 10.08 -6.50 32.22
N ASN A 392 9.63 -6.02 33.37
CA ASN A 392 10.33 -6.17 34.65
C ASN A 392 10.33 -7.59 35.23
N LEU A 393 9.56 -8.54 34.68
CA LEU A 393 9.63 -9.96 35.08
C LEU A 393 10.79 -10.70 34.39
N ASN A 394 11.32 -10.16 33.30
CA ASN A 394 12.43 -10.73 32.54
C ASN A 394 13.81 -10.17 32.96
N THR A 395 13.83 -9.24 33.90
CA THR A 395 15.02 -8.67 34.57
C THR A 395 15.05 -9.11 36.01
#